data_AF-A0A953U7H1-F1
#
_entry.id   AF-A0A953U7H1-F1
#
_cell.length_a   1.000
_cell.length_b   1.000
_cell.length_c   1.000
_cell.angle_alpha   90.00
_cell.angle_beta   90.00
_cell.angle_gamma   90.00
#
_symmetry.space_group_name_H-M   'P 1'
#
loop_
_entity.id
_entity.type
_entity.pdbx_description
1 polymer ?
#
loop_
_entity_poly.entity_id
_entity_poly.type
_entity_poly.pdbx_seq_one_letter_code
_entity_poly.pdbx_strand_id
1 'polypeptide(L)'
;MKLNACLAKSTVVASLGGLMFGVDIAVISGTTSTLAQTYQLSPAWLGVTVASALWGTIAGAMLAGFLGERCGRRDSLRIMAILYLMNRRVNTR
;
A
#
# COMPACT_ATOMS: atom_id res chain seq x y z
N MET A 1 16.97 -24.78 16.95
CA MET A 1 15.98 -23.71 17.17
C MET A 1 14.64 -24.18 16.60
N LYS A 2 13.61 -24.39 17.43
CA LYS A 2 12.30 -24.84 16.91
C LYS A 2 11.60 -23.61 16.30
N LEU A 3 11.30 -23.64 15.01
CA LEU A 3 10.48 -22.60 14.38
C LEU A 3 9.06 -22.69 14.97
N ASN A 4 8.63 -21.62 15.63
CA ASN A 4 7.24 -21.49 16.03
C ASN A 4 6.38 -21.14 14.81
N ALA A 5 5.26 -21.85 14.65
CA ALA A 5 4.32 -21.62 13.54
C ALA A 5 3.81 -20.17 13.48
N CYS A 6 3.75 -19.47 14.62
CA CYS A 6 3.40 -18.05 14.68
C CYS A 6 4.44 -17.17 13.97
N LEU A 7 5.74 -17.37 14.25
CA LEU A 7 6.83 -16.61 13.64
C LEU A 7 6.93 -16.87 12.14
N ALA A 8 6.78 -18.13 11.73
CA ALA A 8 6.76 -18.50 10.31
C ALA A 8 5.63 -17.78 9.56
N LYS A 9 4.42 -17.76 10.13
CA LYS A 9 3.27 -17.06 9.54
C LYS A 9 3.49 -15.55 9.44
N SER A 10 4.00 -14.90 10.49
CA SER A 10 4.26 -13.46 10.46
C SER A 10 5.32 -13.08 9.42
N THR A 11 6.38 -13.88 9.29
CA THR A 11 7.45 -13.61 8.32
C THR A 11 6.96 -13.79 6.89
N VAL A 12 6.14 -14.82 6.60
CA VAL A 12 5.54 -15.02 5.27
C VAL A 12 4.61 -13.86 4.90
N VAL A 13 3.76 -13.40 5.83
CA VAL A 13 2.89 -12.25 5.56
C VAL A 13 3.70 -10.97 5.34
N ALA A 14 4.74 -10.75 6.16
CA ALA A 14 5.62 -9.59 6.00
C ALA A 14 6.39 -9.60 4.68
N SER A 15 6.91 -10.76 4.24
CA SER A 15 7.64 -10.89 2.98
C SER A 15 6.74 -10.73 1.76
N LEU A 16 5.49 -11.24 1.82
CA LEU A 16 4.50 -11.02 0.77
C LEU A 16 4.13 -9.55 0.63
N GLY A 17 4.04 -8.80 1.74
CA GLY A 17 3.85 -7.34 1.69
C GLY A 17 4.99 -6.63 0.96
N GLY A 18 6.24 -6.97 1.28
CA GLY A 18 7.42 -6.44 0.59
C GLY A 18 7.49 -6.83 -0.89
N LEU A 19 7.06 -8.05 -1.22
CA LEU A 19 6.95 -8.53 -2.61
C LEU A 19 5.94 -7.68 -3.40
N MET A 20 4.73 -7.45 -2.87
CA MET A 20 3.71 -6.64 -3.53
C MET A 20 4.19 -5.21 -3.77
N PHE A 21 4.85 -4.59 -2.79
CA PHE A 21 5.44 -3.27 -2.96
C PHE A 21 6.48 -3.23 -4.09
N GLY A 22 7.33 -4.26 -4.21
CA GLY A 22 8.29 -4.37 -5.31
C GLY A 22 7.63 -4.51 -6.69
N VAL A 23 6.50 -5.21 -6.78
CA VAL A 23 5.75 -5.37 -8.04
C VAL A 23 5.24 -4.02 -8.56
N ASP A 24 4.73 -3.15 -7.69
CA ASP A 24 4.24 -1.83 -8.09
C ASP A 24 5.36 -0.97 -8.72
N ILE A 25 6.57 -1.02 -8.13
CA ILE A 25 7.75 -0.31 -8.67
C ILE A 25 8.19 -0.89 -10.03
N ALA A 26 8.11 -2.21 -10.19
CA ALA A 26 8.40 -2.87 -11.46
C ALA A 26 7.41 -2.46 -12.57
N VAL A 27 6.12 -2.32 -12.25
CA VAL A 27 5.10 -1.86 -13.22
C VAL A 27 5.30 -0.38 -13.58
N ILE A 28 5.61 0.48 -12.61
CA ILE A 28 5.88 1.91 -12.89
C ILE A 28 7.07 2.04 -13.84
N SER A 29 8.19 1.39 -13.54
CA SER A 29 9.37 1.42 -14.42
C SER A 29 9.10 0.80 -15.80
N GLY A 30 8.34 -0.29 -15.88
CA GLY A 30 7.97 -0.93 -17.14
C GLY A 30 7.05 -0.10 -18.03
N THR A 31 6.23 0.78 -17.46
CA THR A 31 5.28 1.62 -18.20
C THR A 31 5.77 3.03 -18.48
N THR A 32 6.88 3.44 -17.87
CA THR A 32 7.43 4.81 -17.95
C THR A 32 7.63 5.27 -19.40
N SER A 33 8.21 4.44 -20.25
CA SER A 33 8.45 4.78 -21.67
C SER A 33 7.15 4.92 -22.47
N THR A 34 6.17 4.05 -22.22
CA THR A 34 4.84 4.13 -22.85
C THR A 34 4.09 5.38 -22.39
N LEU A 35 4.17 5.70 -21.09
CA LEU A 35 3.53 6.87 -20.51
C LEU A 35 4.08 8.18 -21.09
N ALA A 36 5.40 8.24 -21.32
CA ALA A 36 6.07 9.36 -21.99
C ALA A 36 5.52 9.59 -23.40
N GLN A 37 5.34 8.51 -24.17
CA GLN A 37 4.87 8.56 -25.56
C GLN A 37 3.38 8.88 -25.66
N THR A 38 2.54 8.27 -24.84
CA THR A 38 1.08 8.46 -24.86
C THR A 38 0.66 9.87 -24.43
N TYR A 39 1.33 10.44 -23.42
CA TYR A 39 1.00 11.76 -22.88
C TYR A 39 1.92 12.89 -23.38
N GLN A 40 2.86 12.60 -24.29
CA GLN A 40 3.88 13.55 -24.79
C GLN A 40 4.58 14.32 -23.66
N LEU A 41 4.86 13.63 -22.54
CA LEU A 41 5.39 14.26 -21.33
C LEU A 41 6.88 14.57 -21.50
N SER A 42 7.28 15.80 -21.16
CA SER A 42 8.69 16.15 -20.99
C SER A 42 9.33 15.31 -19.87
N PRO A 43 10.63 14.95 -19.96
CA PRO A 43 11.32 14.14 -18.94
C PRO A 43 11.15 14.65 -17.50
N ALA A 44 11.05 15.98 -17.33
CA ALA A 44 10.81 16.60 -16.02
C ALA A 44 9.43 16.24 -15.45
N TRP A 45 8.37 16.29 -16.27
CA TRP A 45 7.01 15.99 -15.85
C TRP A 45 6.81 14.51 -15.55
N LEU A 46 7.43 13.64 -16.37
CA LEU A 46 7.45 12.21 -16.12
C LEU A 46 8.11 11.87 -14.77
N GLY A 47 9.23 12.54 -14.45
CA GLY A 47 9.88 12.41 -13.14
C GLY A 47 8.98 12.86 -11.98
N VAL A 48 8.24 13.97 -12.14
CA VAL A 48 7.28 14.46 -11.14
C VAL A 48 6.14 13.45 -10.93
N THR A 49 5.59 12.86 -12.01
CA THR A 49 4.54 11.84 -11.91
C THR A 49 5.01 10.62 -11.12
N VAL A 50 6.18 10.07 -11.45
CA VAL A 50 6.74 8.93 -10.72
C VAL A 50 7.05 9.30 -9.26
N ALA A 51 7.68 10.45 -9.02
CA ALA A 51 8.04 10.90 -7.68
C ALA A 51 6.81 11.10 -6.77
N SER A 52 5.68 11.56 -7.31
CA SER A 52 4.44 11.73 -6.54
C SER A 52 3.92 10.40 -5.96
N ALA A 53 4.04 9.30 -6.70
CA ALA A 53 3.69 7.97 -6.23
C ALA A 53 4.63 7.52 -5.09
N LEU A 54 5.93 7.75 -5.21
CA LEU A 54 6.91 7.45 -4.15
C LEU A 54 6.61 8.26 -2.87
N TRP A 55 6.37 9.56 -2.98
CA TRP A 55 6.01 10.40 -1.84
C TRP A 55 4.74 9.89 -1.13
N GLY A 56 3.73 9.47 -1.90
CA GLY A 56 2.53 8.83 -1.36
C GLY A 56 2.84 7.54 -0.58
N THR A 57 3.73 6.68 -1.11
CA THR A 57 4.11 5.44 -0.42
C THR A 57 4.91 5.68 0.86
N ILE A 58 5.77 6.69 0.91
CA ILE A 58 6.51 7.07 2.12
C ILE A 58 5.52 7.53 3.20
N ALA A 59 4.63 8.45 2.85
CA ALA A 59 3.61 8.93 3.78
C ALA A 59 2.70 7.78 4.26
N GLY A 60 2.28 6.91 3.34
CA GLY A 60 1.48 5.72 3.64
C GLY A 60 2.19 4.74 4.57
N ALA A 61 3.47 4.46 4.35
CA ALA A 61 4.26 3.55 5.19
C ALA A 61 4.45 4.11 6.62
N MET A 62 4.72 5.41 6.74
CA MET A 62 4.82 6.08 8.04
C MET A 62 3.50 6.00 8.82
N LEU A 63 2.38 6.27 8.14
CA LEU A 63 1.05 6.15 8.73
C LEU A 63 0.73 4.70 9.08
N ALA A 64 1.04 3.73 8.22
CA ALA A 64 0.79 2.31 8.46
C ALA A 64 1.56 1.79 9.68
N GLY A 65 2.82 2.20 9.88
CA GLY A 65 3.59 1.89 11.09
C GLY A 65 2.93 2.46 12.34
N PHE A 66 2.59 3.76 12.31
CA PHE A 66 1.95 4.44 13.44
C PHE A 66 0.56 3.87 13.78
N LEU A 67 -0.27 3.59 12.77
CA LEU A 67 -1.55 2.91 12.96
C LEU A 67 -1.35 1.46 13.42
N GLY A 68 -0.31 0.76 12.95
CA GLY A 68 0.01 -0.59 13.40
C GLY A 68 0.35 -0.66 14.89
N GLU A 69 1.09 0.34 15.39
CA GLU A 69 1.45 0.44 16.81
C GLU A 69 0.29 0.90 17.70
N ARG A 70 -0.52 1.88 17.26
CA ARG A 70 -1.66 2.39 18.04
C ARG A 70 -2.92 1.51 17.97
N CYS A 71 -3.19 0.87 16.83
CA CYS A 71 -4.49 0.27 16.52
C CYS A 71 -4.54 -1.25 16.80
N GLY A 72 -3.72 -1.72 17.73
CA GLY A 72 -3.48 -3.14 18.03
C GLY A 72 -4.76 -3.99 17.94
N ARG A 73 -4.72 -5.04 17.10
CA ARG A 73 -5.71 -6.07 16.68
C ARG A 73 -7.22 -5.84 16.93
N ARG A 74 -7.61 -5.34 18.10
CA ARG A 74 -8.97 -4.95 18.50
C ARG A 74 -9.44 -3.66 17.83
N ASP A 75 -8.59 -2.64 17.68
CA ASP A 75 -9.03 -1.35 17.13
C ASP A 75 -9.15 -1.35 15.61
N SER A 76 -8.31 -2.10 14.89
CA SER A 76 -8.49 -2.32 13.44
C SER A 76 -9.82 -3.03 13.13
N LEU A 77 -10.23 -3.98 13.97
CA LEU A 77 -11.53 -4.65 13.88
C LEU A 77 -12.69 -3.67 14.13
N ARG A 78 -12.53 -2.71 15.05
CA ARG A 78 -13.52 -1.65 15.29
C ARG A 78 -13.61 -0.66 14.13
N ILE A 79 -12.49 -0.25 13.56
CA ILE A 79 -12.47 0.64 12.39
C ILE A 79 -13.13 -0.04 11.19
N MET A 80 -12.79 -1.29 10.90
CA MET A 80 -13.45 -2.07 9.85
C MET A 80 -14.96 -2.26 10.11
N ALA A 81 -15.36 -2.51 11.37
CA ALA A 81 -16.77 -2.61 11.73
C ALA A 81 -17.53 -1.30 11.49
N ILE A 82 -16.95 -0.14 11.83
CA ILE A 82 -17.55 1.18 11.61
C ILE A 82 -17.64 1.50 10.12
N LEU A 83 -16.59 1.24 9.36
CA LEU A 83 -16.54 1.48 7.91
C LEU A 83 -17.56 0.61 7.16
N TYR A 84 -17.72 -0.65 7.57
CA TYR A 84 -18.75 -1.54 7.03
C TYR A 84 -20.16 -1.04 7.35
N LEU A 85 -20.39 -0.52 8.56
CA LEU A 85 -21.66 0.07 8.97
C LEU A 85 -22.00 1.32 8.14
N MET A 86 -21.01 2.16 7.86
CA MET A 86 -21.18 3.31 6.96
C MET A 86 -21.48 2.89 5.53
N ASN A 87 -20.72 1.94 4.98
CA ASN A 87 -20.95 1.43 3.62
C ASN A 87 -22.36 0.84 3.49
N ARG A 88 -22.79 0.02 4.46
CA ARG A 88 -24.15 -0.55 4.50
C ARG A 88 -25.25 0.53 4.50
N ARG A 89 -25.02 1.69 5.13
CA ARG A 89 -25.98 2.80 5.11
C ARG A 89 -26.01 3.59 3.80
N VAL A 90 -24.94 3.58 3.01
CA VAL A 90 -24.88 4.23 1.70
C VAL A 90 -25.56 3.38 0.63
N ASN A 91 -25.51 2.04 0.74
CA ASN A 91 -26.12 1.10 -0.22
C ASN A 91 -27.65 0.87 -0.02
N THR A 92 -28.32 1.67 0.82
CA THR A 92 -29.79 1.61 1.02
C THR A 92 -30.47 2.91 0.58
N ARG A 93 -29.94 3.57 -0.44
CA ARG A 93 -30.64 4.60 -1.23
C ARG A 93 -30.53 4.28 -2.70
#